data_AF-A0A3M7QSB2-F1
#
_entry.id   AF-A0A3M7QSB2-F1
#
_cell.length_a   1.000
_cell.length_b   1.000
_cell.length_c   1.000
_cell.angle_alpha   90.00
_cell.angle_beta   90.00
_cell.angle_gamma   90.00
#
_symmetry.space_group_name_H-M   'P 1'
#
loop_
_entity.id
_entity.type
_entity.pdbx_description
1 polymer ?
#
loop_
_entity_poly.entity_id
_entity_poly.type
_entity_poly.pdbx_seq_one_letter_code
_entity_poly.pdbx_strand_id
1 'polypeptide(L)'
;MRYLGYEFSSDNKDEHHLKKRKLKANAALAKLNLLEINTDRPNPHMKGQLFKVFIRPVLYYGLENVFIQKITLNLIKRIDGNLLKRIFALPTRCHYTDLQIALDIKPVSEVVKKMKLEFYLRLTGNTYTRDLLLETSGELCRDDLLSEIINHIDEVDDPIVQCQTTTIEKIKAINYVMDVNSKTRKLGNENVAIIKKNIFANKNRCNITNELFNILKF
;
A
#
# COMPACT_ATOMS: atom_id res chain seq x y z
N MET A 1 2.71 5.08 25.04
CA MET A 1 3.40 6.29 24.52
C MET A 1 3.18 6.38 23.00
N ARG A 2 3.13 7.57 22.40
CA ARG A 2 3.07 7.76 20.93
C ARG A 2 4.43 8.26 20.43
N TYR A 3 4.96 7.66 19.37
CA TYR A 3 6.17 8.11 18.72
C TYR A 3 6.07 7.90 17.21
N LEU A 4 6.38 8.96 16.43
CA LEU A 4 6.31 8.95 14.95
C LEU A 4 5.03 8.31 14.37
N GLY A 5 3.90 8.53 15.04
CA GLY A 5 2.61 8.03 14.60
C GLY A 5 2.26 6.59 14.98
N TYR A 6 3.20 5.86 15.58
CA TYR A 6 3.01 4.56 16.20
C TYR A 6 2.61 4.70 17.68
N GLU A 7 1.75 3.81 18.15
CA GLU A 7 1.37 3.70 19.56
C GLU A 7 1.98 2.46 20.17
N PHE A 8 2.93 2.64 21.09
CA PHE A 8 3.47 1.54 21.87
C PHE A 8 2.39 0.98 22.79
N SER A 9 2.16 -0.32 22.67
CA SER A 9 1.40 -1.12 23.64
C SER A 9 2.34 -1.63 24.73
N SER A 10 1.82 -1.85 25.94
CA SER A 10 2.53 -2.52 27.05
C SER A 10 3.10 -3.88 26.63
N ASP A 11 2.44 -4.52 25.66
CA ASP A 11 2.73 -5.89 25.23
C ASP A 11 3.67 -5.90 24.03
N ASN A 12 4.10 -4.73 23.54
CA ASN A 12 4.88 -4.52 22.31
C ASN A 12 4.28 -5.20 21.06
N LYS A 13 2.97 -5.42 21.03
CA LYS A 13 2.25 -6.05 19.91
C LYS A 13 1.68 -5.02 18.95
N ASP A 14 2.04 -5.14 17.67
CA ASP A 14 1.59 -4.26 16.58
C ASP A 14 0.10 -4.39 16.23
N GLU A 15 -0.52 -5.48 16.67
CA GLU A 15 -1.91 -5.78 16.36
C GLU A 15 -2.87 -4.68 16.84
N HIS A 16 -2.56 -4.06 17.99
CA HIS A 16 -3.37 -2.97 18.53
C HIS A 16 -3.31 -1.73 17.62
N HIS A 17 -2.12 -1.36 17.15
CA HIS A 17 -1.95 -0.24 16.21
C HIS A 17 -2.73 -0.50 14.92
N LEU A 18 -2.62 -1.69 14.33
CA LEU A 18 -3.33 -2.02 13.10
C LEU A 18 -4.85 -2.03 13.29
N LYS A 19 -5.37 -2.56 14.41
CA LYS A 19 -6.81 -2.48 14.76
C LYS A 19 -7.28 -1.04 14.80
N LYS A 20 -6.51 -0.14 15.42
CA LYS A 20 -6.83 1.28 15.48
C LYS A 20 -6.79 1.94 14.10
N ARG A 21 -5.79 1.64 13.28
CA ARG A 21 -5.70 2.14 11.89
C ARG A 21 -6.88 1.68 11.05
N LYS A 22 -7.26 0.40 11.17
CA LYS A 22 -8.46 -0.15 10.52
C LYS A 22 -9.72 0.63 10.93
N LEU A 23 -9.93 0.90 12.21
CA LEU A 23 -11.09 1.67 12.68
C LEU A 23 -11.09 3.09 12.09
N LYS A 24 -9.95 3.78 12.11
CA LYS A 24 -9.82 5.13 11.53
C LYS A 24 -10.03 5.13 10.01
N ALA A 25 -9.53 4.14 9.29
CA ALA A 25 -9.75 4.00 7.85
C ALA A 25 -11.24 3.76 7.51
N ASN A 26 -11.94 2.98 8.35
CA ASN A 26 -13.39 2.81 8.23
C ASN A 26 -14.15 4.11 8.52
N ALA A 27 -13.73 4.88 9.52
CA ALA A 27 -14.31 6.19 9.80
C ALA A 27 -14.08 7.18 8.64
N ALA A 28 -12.90 7.16 8.01
CA ALA A 28 -12.62 7.95 6.82
C ALA A 28 -13.51 7.54 5.64
N LEU A 29 -13.70 6.23 5.42
CA LEU A 29 -14.65 5.72 4.42
C LEU A 29 -16.09 6.17 4.74
N ALA A 30 -16.52 6.11 5.99
CA ALA A 30 -17.86 6.56 6.39
C ALA A 30 -18.07 8.06 6.07
N LYS A 31 -17.06 8.91 6.28
CA LYS A 31 -17.09 10.32 5.87
C LYS A 31 -17.22 10.49 4.35
N LEU A 32 -16.52 9.67 3.56
CA LEU A 32 -16.67 9.71 2.10
C LEU A 32 -18.03 9.18 1.64
N ASN A 33 -18.63 8.24 2.37
CA ASN A 33 -19.99 7.76 2.08
C ASN A 33 -21.05 8.84 2.30
N LEU A 34 -20.83 9.80 3.21
CA LEU A 34 -21.69 10.98 3.35
C LEU A 34 -21.67 11.85 2.08
N LEU A 35 -20.61 11.77 1.29
CA LEU A 35 -20.48 12.41 -0.03
C LEU A 35 -20.96 11.49 -1.17
N GLU A 36 -21.74 10.46 -0.85
CA GLU A 36 -22.30 9.48 -1.79
C GLU A 36 -21.25 8.74 -2.65
N ILE A 37 -20.01 8.60 -2.18
CA ILE A 37 -18.93 7.98 -2.95
C ILE A 37 -19.21 6.51 -3.34
N ASN A 38 -20.05 5.83 -2.57
CA ASN A 38 -20.41 4.43 -2.75
C ASN A 38 -21.54 4.22 -3.79
N THR A 39 -22.16 5.29 -4.27
CA THR A 39 -23.17 5.23 -5.35
C THR A 39 -22.50 5.15 -6.71
N ASP A 40 -23.22 4.85 -7.78
CA ASP A 40 -22.66 4.81 -9.14
C ASP A 40 -22.48 6.18 -9.80
N ARG A 41 -22.91 7.27 -9.14
CA ARG A 41 -22.80 8.63 -9.67
C ARG A 41 -21.35 9.10 -9.88
N PRO A 42 -20.43 8.93 -8.92
CA PRO A 42 -19.06 9.42 -9.02
C PRO A 42 -18.25 8.64 -10.04
N ASN A 43 -17.35 9.33 -10.77
CA ASN A 43 -16.43 8.67 -11.69
C ASN A 43 -15.55 7.62 -10.96
N PRO A 44 -15.42 6.38 -11.47
CA PRO A 44 -14.55 5.35 -10.91
C PRO A 44 -13.12 5.82 -10.60
N HIS A 45 -12.51 6.59 -11.49
CA HIS A 45 -11.16 7.14 -11.27
C HIS A 45 -11.12 8.12 -10.10
N MET A 46 -12.18 8.93 -9.94
CA MET A 46 -12.31 9.82 -8.79
C MET A 46 -12.46 9.00 -7.49
N LYS A 47 -13.27 7.94 -7.49
CA LYS A 47 -13.38 7.01 -6.35
C LYS A 47 -12.03 6.41 -5.97
N GLY A 48 -11.28 5.93 -6.97
CA GLY A 48 -9.93 5.40 -6.78
C GLY A 48 -8.95 6.46 -6.25
N GLN A 49 -9.04 7.70 -6.71
CA GLN A 49 -8.21 8.80 -6.23
C GLN A 49 -8.53 9.18 -4.78
N LEU A 50 -9.81 9.29 -4.42
CA LEU A 50 -10.23 9.57 -3.05
C LEU A 50 -9.79 8.46 -2.09
N PHE A 51 -9.85 7.19 -2.53
CA PHE A 51 -9.30 6.07 -1.76
C PHE A 51 -7.79 6.23 -1.50
N LYS A 52 -7.01 6.57 -2.54
CA LYS A 52 -5.56 6.79 -2.43
C LYS A 52 -5.20 7.96 -1.51
N VAL A 53 -5.98 9.03 -1.51
CA VAL A 53 -5.66 10.28 -0.79
C VAL A 53 -6.20 10.28 0.64
N PHE A 54 -7.39 9.73 0.89
CA PHE A 54 -8.06 9.88 2.20
C PHE A 54 -8.08 8.60 3.03
N ILE A 55 -8.10 7.41 2.42
CA ILE A 55 -8.24 6.15 3.16
C ILE A 55 -6.88 5.51 3.40
N ARG A 56 -6.08 5.32 2.34
CA ARG A 56 -4.78 4.65 2.43
C ARG A 56 -3.79 5.33 3.39
N PRO A 57 -3.62 6.66 3.38
CA PRO A 57 -2.69 7.30 4.31
C PRO A 57 -3.11 7.07 5.76
N VAL A 58 -4.42 7.05 6.04
CA VAL A 58 -4.94 6.76 7.39
C VAL A 58 -4.65 5.32 7.81
N LEU A 59 -4.77 4.36 6.88
CA LEU A 59 -4.50 2.94 7.12
C LEU A 59 -3.00 2.68 7.34
N TYR A 60 -2.13 3.30 6.55
CA TYR A 60 -0.70 3.01 6.53
C TYR A 60 0.13 3.86 7.50
N TYR A 61 -0.47 4.88 8.10
CA TYR A 61 0.23 5.78 8.99
C TYR A 61 0.95 5.05 10.14
N GLY A 62 2.28 5.23 10.21
CA GLY A 62 3.14 4.67 11.25
C GLY A 62 3.57 3.22 11.00
N LEU A 63 3.22 2.63 9.86
CA LEU A 63 3.68 1.29 9.46
C LEU A 63 5.18 1.25 9.13
N GLU A 64 5.76 2.39 8.76
CA GLU A 64 7.19 2.53 8.49
C GLU A 64 8.07 2.23 9.73
N ASN A 65 7.53 2.42 10.94
CA ASN A 65 8.26 2.22 12.21
C ASN A 65 8.15 0.79 12.75
N VAL A 66 7.32 -0.07 12.14
CA VAL A 66 6.95 -1.39 12.68
C VAL A 66 7.51 -2.49 11.82
N PHE A 67 8.15 -3.50 12.37
CA PHE A 67 8.54 -4.67 11.60
C PHE A 67 7.29 -5.44 11.12
N ILE A 68 7.07 -5.53 9.80
CA ILE A 68 5.83 -6.12 9.26
C ILE A 68 6.08 -7.56 8.80
N GLN A 69 5.64 -8.50 9.63
CA GLN A 69 5.59 -9.90 9.24
C GLN A 69 4.61 -10.16 8.09
N LYS A 70 4.86 -11.24 7.32
CA LYS A 70 4.02 -11.66 6.18
C LYS A 70 2.54 -11.83 6.54
N ILE A 71 2.25 -12.34 7.73
CA ILE A 71 0.87 -12.51 8.24
C ILE A 71 0.19 -11.14 8.39
N THR A 72 0.86 -10.19 9.02
CA THR A 72 0.39 -8.80 9.20
C THR A 72 0.22 -8.10 7.85
N LEU A 73 1.17 -8.28 6.93
CA LEU A 73 1.06 -7.75 5.57
C LEU A 73 -0.18 -8.28 4.82
N ASN A 74 -0.46 -9.57 4.95
CA ASN A 74 -1.65 -10.18 4.35
C ASN A 74 -2.95 -9.67 4.99
N LEU A 75 -2.94 -9.40 6.29
CA LEU A 75 -4.07 -8.76 6.97
C LEU A 75 -4.29 -7.33 6.46
N ILE A 76 -3.23 -6.53 6.28
CA ILE A 76 -3.31 -5.18 5.71
C ILE A 76 -3.84 -5.24 4.26
N LYS A 77 -3.33 -6.17 3.43
CA LYS A 77 -3.84 -6.42 2.06
C LYS A 77 -5.34 -6.71 2.05
N ARG A 78 -5.80 -7.54 2.99
CA ARG A 78 -7.23 -7.87 3.12
C ARG A 78 -8.06 -6.65 3.52
N ILE A 79 -7.58 -5.84 4.47
CA ILE A 79 -8.27 -4.61 4.90
C ILE A 79 -8.35 -3.60 3.74
N ASP A 80 -7.23 -3.33 3.07
CA ASP A 80 -7.14 -2.40 1.92
C ASP A 80 -8.10 -2.82 0.80
N GLY A 81 -8.05 -4.10 0.40
CA GLY A 81 -8.93 -4.64 -0.64
C GLY A 81 -10.41 -4.60 -0.26
N ASN A 82 -10.75 -4.88 1.00
CA ASN A 82 -12.15 -4.80 1.47
C ASN A 82 -12.66 -3.37 1.51
N LEU A 83 -11.82 -2.40 1.89
CA LEU A 83 -12.19 -0.98 1.87
C LEU A 83 -12.42 -0.51 0.43
N LEU A 84 -11.55 -0.89 -0.51
CA LEU A 84 -11.72 -0.54 -1.93
C LEU A 84 -13.01 -1.14 -2.49
N LYS A 85 -13.28 -2.43 -2.23
CA LYS A 85 -14.51 -3.10 -2.69
C LYS A 85 -15.78 -2.42 -2.19
N ARG A 86 -15.79 -1.96 -0.93
CA ARG A 86 -16.93 -1.22 -0.35
C ARG A 86 -17.22 0.10 -1.06
N ILE A 87 -16.21 0.80 -1.58
CA ILE A 87 -16.40 2.04 -2.36
C ILE A 87 -17.10 1.76 -3.70
N PHE A 88 -16.92 0.56 -4.24
CA PHE A 88 -17.55 0.11 -5.49
C PHE A 88 -18.80 -0.76 -5.25
N ALA A 89 -19.28 -0.83 -4.01
CA ALA A 89 -20.39 -1.70 -3.60
C ALA A 89 -20.20 -3.19 -3.98
N LEU A 90 -18.94 -3.65 -4.06
CA LEU A 90 -18.60 -5.03 -4.42
C LEU A 90 -18.59 -5.96 -3.20
N PRO A 91 -19.01 -7.23 -3.34
CA PRO A 91 -18.89 -8.23 -2.30
C PRO A 91 -17.44 -8.49 -1.86
N THR A 92 -17.23 -8.80 -0.59
CA THR A 92 -15.89 -9.06 -0.04
C THR A 92 -15.21 -10.30 -0.60
N ARG A 93 -15.93 -11.19 -1.28
CA ARG A 93 -15.37 -12.41 -1.89
C ARG A 93 -14.70 -12.16 -3.25
N CYS A 94 -15.00 -11.05 -3.93
CA CYS A 94 -14.44 -10.74 -5.24
C CYS A 94 -12.93 -10.49 -5.19
N HIS A 95 -12.25 -10.84 -6.28
CA HIS A 95 -10.91 -10.38 -6.55
C HIS A 95 -10.88 -8.86 -6.70
N TYR A 96 -9.79 -8.22 -6.28
CA TYR A 96 -9.65 -6.75 -6.32
C TYR A 96 -8.37 -6.30 -7.02
N THR A 97 -7.52 -7.23 -7.46
CA THR A 97 -6.24 -6.97 -8.13
C THR A 97 -6.45 -6.24 -9.44
N ASP A 98 -7.33 -6.73 -10.31
CA ASP A 98 -7.61 -6.10 -11.60
C ASP A 98 -8.25 -4.72 -11.42
N LEU A 99 -9.17 -4.59 -10.45
CA LEU A 99 -9.74 -3.29 -10.07
C LEU A 99 -8.67 -2.31 -9.58
N GLN A 100 -7.76 -2.78 -8.72
CA GLN A 100 -6.66 -2.00 -8.19
C GLN A 100 -5.73 -1.51 -9.32
N ILE A 101 -5.38 -2.39 -10.26
CA ILE A 101 -4.54 -2.06 -11.41
C ILE A 101 -5.29 -1.08 -12.35
N ALA A 102 -6.58 -1.30 -12.60
CA ALA A 102 -7.42 -0.44 -13.42
C ALA A 102 -7.57 0.99 -12.84
N LEU A 103 -7.54 1.15 -11.53
CA LEU A 103 -7.59 2.45 -10.84
C LEU A 103 -6.20 3.09 -10.65
N ASP A 104 -5.15 2.48 -11.20
CA ASP A 104 -3.76 2.89 -10.99
C ASP A 104 -3.41 3.00 -9.49
N ILE A 105 -3.87 2.02 -8.71
CA ILE A 105 -3.59 1.88 -7.29
C ILE A 105 -2.46 0.85 -7.15
N LYS A 106 -1.36 1.20 -6.48
CA LYS A 106 -0.24 0.26 -6.25
C LYS A 106 -0.60 -0.83 -5.23
N PRO A 107 -0.12 -2.07 -5.38
CA PRO A 107 -0.27 -3.12 -4.38
C PRO A 107 0.25 -2.70 -2.99
N VAL A 108 -0.39 -3.21 -1.93
CA VAL A 108 -0.02 -2.87 -0.54
C VAL A 108 1.45 -3.21 -0.24
N SER A 109 1.92 -4.38 -0.71
CA SER A 109 3.31 -4.80 -0.50
C SER A 109 4.31 -3.81 -1.08
N GLU A 110 4.02 -3.26 -2.26
CA GLU A 110 4.89 -2.26 -2.88
C GLU A 110 4.84 -0.92 -2.15
N VAL A 111 3.65 -0.50 -1.73
CA VAL A 111 3.51 0.77 -0.98
C VAL A 111 4.25 0.69 0.35
N VAL A 112 4.08 -0.39 1.11
CA VAL A 112 4.76 -0.59 2.39
C VAL A 112 6.27 -0.69 2.20
N LYS A 113 6.75 -1.50 1.25
CA LYS A 113 8.18 -1.61 0.92
C LYS A 113 8.78 -0.26 0.56
N LYS A 114 8.11 0.52 -0.30
CA LYS A 114 8.54 1.87 -0.67
C LYS A 114 8.56 2.82 0.54
N MET A 115 7.52 2.82 1.37
CA MET A 115 7.47 3.63 2.59
C MET A 115 8.63 3.32 3.54
N LYS A 116 8.98 2.04 3.71
CA LYS A 116 10.11 1.59 4.53
C LYS A 116 11.44 2.09 3.99
N LEU A 117 11.69 1.90 2.70
CA LEU A 117 12.93 2.35 2.05
C LEU A 117 13.08 3.88 2.08
N GLU A 118 12.00 4.62 1.81
CA GLU A 118 11.99 6.09 1.89
C GLU A 118 12.15 6.59 3.33
N PHE A 119 11.60 5.88 4.32
CA PHE A 119 11.84 6.19 5.72
C PHE A 119 13.31 6.01 6.09
N TYR A 120 13.94 4.91 5.69
CA TYR A 120 15.37 4.69 5.90
C TYR A 120 16.24 5.78 5.25
N LEU A 121 15.94 6.19 4.02
CA LEU A 121 16.65 7.30 3.36
C LEU A 121 16.52 8.63 4.14
N ARG A 122 15.35 8.90 4.73
CA ARG A 122 15.15 10.10 5.56
C ARG A 122 15.95 10.03 6.86
N LEU A 123 16.02 8.86 7.49
CA LEU A 123 16.80 8.66 8.72
C LEU A 123 18.30 8.82 8.45
N THR A 124 18.82 8.21 7.39
CA THR A 124 20.25 8.28 7.05
C THR A 124 20.68 9.65 6.52
N GLY A 125 19.74 10.44 5.99
CA GLY A 125 19.97 11.85 5.66
C GLY A 125 20.06 12.78 6.87
N ASN A 126 19.60 12.35 8.06
CA ASN A 126 19.72 13.11 9.30
C ASN A 126 21.01 12.76 10.03
N THR A 127 21.87 13.76 10.29
CA THR A 127 23.16 13.56 10.95
C THR A 127 23.02 12.92 12.32
N TYR A 128 22.14 13.44 13.17
CA TYR A 128 21.95 12.93 14.54
C TYR A 128 21.44 11.50 14.57
N THR A 129 20.51 11.17 13.69
CA THR A 129 19.98 9.80 13.61
C THR A 129 21.03 8.83 13.08
N ARG A 130 21.85 9.25 12.12
CA ARG A 130 22.94 8.44 11.61
C ARG A 130 23.99 8.16 12.70
N ASP A 131 24.36 9.18 13.46
CA ASP A 131 25.35 9.03 14.53
C ASP A 131 24.81 8.10 15.63
N LEU A 132 23.52 8.24 15.99
CA LEU A 132 22.85 7.33 16.93
C LEU A 132 22.81 5.89 16.39
N LEU A 133 22.50 5.68 15.11
CA LEU A 133 22.51 4.36 14.49
C LEU A 133 23.90 3.70 14.52
N LEU A 134 24.97 4.49 14.39
CA LEU A 134 26.35 4.01 14.50
C LEU A 134 26.70 3.65 15.95
N GLU A 135 26.27 4.45 16.92
CA GLU A 135 26.49 4.18 18.34
C GLU A 135 25.72 2.95 18.82
N THR A 136 24.51 2.72 18.31
CA THR A 136 23.66 1.58 18.68
C THR A 136 23.87 0.34 17.81
N SER A 137 24.78 0.35 16.83
CA SER A 137 24.93 -0.75 15.87
C SER A 137 25.35 -2.09 16.50
N GLY A 138 25.92 -2.06 17.71
CA GLY A 138 26.27 -3.25 18.48
C GLY A 138 25.10 -3.91 19.20
N GLU A 139 23.96 -3.22 19.35
CA GLU A 139 22.75 -3.71 20.01
C GLU A 139 21.78 -4.29 18.97
N LEU A 140 22.21 -5.34 18.27
CA LEU A 140 21.41 -6.00 17.23
C LEU A 140 20.18 -6.70 17.84
N CYS A 141 18.99 -6.18 17.54
CA CYS A 141 17.74 -6.88 17.76
C CYS A 141 17.40 -7.73 16.53
N ARG A 142 16.91 -8.95 16.73
CA ARG A 142 16.65 -9.94 15.66
C ARG A 142 15.62 -9.50 14.60
N ASP A 143 14.89 -8.41 14.84
CA ASP A 143 13.83 -7.86 13.98
C ASP A 143 13.96 -6.33 13.85
N ASP A 144 15.18 -5.84 13.61
CA ASP A 144 15.42 -4.40 13.46
C ASP A 144 15.10 -3.86 12.04
N LEU A 145 15.01 -2.54 11.94
CA LEU A 145 14.73 -1.86 10.68
C LEU A 145 15.82 -2.16 9.63
N LEU A 146 17.08 -2.26 10.04
CA LEU A 146 18.21 -2.50 9.12
C LEU A 146 18.09 -3.86 8.44
N SER A 147 17.79 -4.91 9.21
CA SER A 147 17.57 -6.26 8.70
C SER A 147 16.38 -6.29 7.75
N GLU A 148 15.29 -5.59 8.06
CA GLU A 148 14.13 -5.46 7.17
C GLU A 148 14.50 -4.77 5.83
N ILE A 149 15.31 -3.71 5.87
CA ILE A 149 15.78 -3.01 4.66
C ILE A 149 16.70 -3.89 3.82
N ILE A 150 17.64 -4.62 4.44
CA ILE A 150 18.53 -5.55 3.73
C ILE A 150 17.72 -6.64 3.04
N ASN A 151 16.79 -7.28 3.76
CA ASN A 151 15.89 -8.28 3.19
C ASN A 151 15.11 -7.72 1.99
N HIS A 152 14.62 -6.49 2.10
CA HIS A 152 13.94 -5.82 0.99
C HIS A 152 14.83 -5.57 -0.23
N ILE A 153 16.11 -5.31 -0.04
CA ILE A 153 17.07 -5.15 -1.13
C ILE A 153 17.35 -6.50 -1.79
N ASP A 154 17.64 -7.52 -0.98
CA ASP A 154 18.02 -8.86 -1.44
C ASP A 154 16.87 -9.61 -2.13
N GLU A 155 15.62 -9.32 -1.77
CA GLU A 155 14.43 -9.84 -2.46
C GLU A 155 14.30 -9.38 -3.93
N VAL A 156 14.99 -8.31 -4.35
CA VAL A 156 14.88 -7.77 -5.71
C VAL A 156 16.01 -8.29 -6.57
N ASP A 157 15.74 -9.39 -7.26
CA ASP A 157 16.63 -9.97 -8.26
C ASP A 157 16.48 -9.22 -9.60
N ASP A 158 17.10 -8.03 -9.69
CA ASP A 158 17.15 -7.22 -10.91
C ASP A 158 18.59 -6.75 -11.17
N PRO A 159 19.12 -6.93 -12.39
CA PRO A 159 20.48 -6.52 -12.74
C PRO A 159 20.76 -5.04 -12.44
N ILE A 160 19.78 -4.15 -12.62
CA ILE A 160 19.94 -2.71 -12.36
C ILE A 160 20.23 -2.45 -10.89
N VAL A 161 19.60 -3.23 -9.99
CA VAL A 161 19.81 -3.13 -8.54
C VAL A 161 21.16 -3.74 -8.14
N GLN A 162 21.52 -4.89 -8.72
CA GLN A 162 22.78 -5.59 -8.42
C GLN A 162 24.01 -4.79 -8.85
N CYS A 163 23.92 -4.01 -9.93
CA CYS A 163 25.00 -3.15 -10.38
C CYS A 163 25.28 -1.94 -9.47
N GLN A 164 24.42 -1.63 -8.51
CA GLN A 164 24.63 -0.48 -7.60
C GLN A 164 25.53 -0.86 -6.43
N THR A 165 26.41 0.06 -6.03
CA THR A 165 27.38 -0.17 -4.96
C THR A 165 26.86 0.28 -3.60
N THR A 166 26.18 1.43 -3.54
CA THR A 166 25.69 1.98 -2.27
C THR A 166 24.25 1.56 -1.96
N THR A 167 23.90 1.43 -0.66
CA THR A 167 22.53 1.15 -0.22
C THR A 167 21.53 2.19 -0.73
N ILE A 168 21.95 3.46 -0.79
CA ILE A 168 21.12 4.57 -1.27
C ILE A 168 20.80 4.41 -2.76
N GLU A 169 21.78 4.07 -3.58
CA GLU A 169 21.57 3.83 -5.02
C GLU A 169 20.75 2.57 -5.26
N LYS A 170 20.99 1.49 -4.51
CA LYS A 170 20.16 0.28 -4.54
C LYS A 170 18.69 0.61 -4.27
N ILE A 171 18.39 1.43 -3.26
CA ILE A 171 17.02 1.87 -2.97
C ILE A 171 16.41 2.67 -4.13
N LYS A 172 17.17 3.58 -4.74
CA LYS A 172 16.69 4.35 -5.91
C LYS A 172 16.39 3.44 -7.10
N ALA A 173 17.27 2.47 -7.37
CA ALA A 173 17.10 1.47 -8.41
C ALA A 173 15.85 0.60 -8.16
N ILE A 174 15.64 0.12 -6.93
CA ILE A 174 14.45 -0.65 -6.54
C ILE A 174 13.18 0.15 -6.81
N ASN A 175 13.14 1.43 -6.41
CA ASN A 175 11.98 2.29 -6.66
C ASN A 175 11.69 2.43 -8.17
N TYR A 176 12.73 2.56 -9.00
CA TYR A 176 12.60 2.60 -10.45
C TYR A 176 12.04 1.27 -11.01
N VAL A 177 12.63 0.14 -10.63
CA VAL A 177 12.19 -1.20 -11.05
C VAL A 177 10.73 -1.45 -10.67
N MET A 178 10.32 -1.07 -9.45
CA MET A 178 8.93 -1.17 -9.01
C MET A 178 7.98 -0.34 -9.88
N ASP A 179 8.36 0.88 -10.26
CA ASP A 179 7.56 1.74 -11.12
C ASP A 179 7.43 1.19 -12.55
N VAL A 180 8.52 0.63 -13.10
CA VAL A 180 8.50 -0.04 -14.41
C VAL A 180 7.61 -1.29 -14.37
N ASN A 181 7.81 -2.17 -13.39
CA ASN A 181 7.02 -3.40 -13.24
C ASN A 181 5.53 -3.12 -13.03
N SER A 182 5.17 -2.01 -12.38
CA SER A 182 3.78 -1.56 -12.23
C SER A 182 3.18 -1.15 -13.58
N LYS A 183 3.94 -0.51 -14.46
CA LYS A 183 3.49 -0.15 -15.82
C LYS A 183 3.32 -1.39 -16.69
N THR A 184 4.27 -2.32 -16.66
CA THR A 184 4.19 -3.56 -17.45
C THR A 184 2.97 -4.40 -17.10
N ARG A 185 2.65 -4.55 -15.80
CA ARG A 185 1.45 -5.25 -15.32
C ARG A 185 0.13 -4.66 -15.82
N LYS A 186 0.09 -3.36 -16.11
CA LYS A 186 -1.11 -2.70 -16.66
C LYS A 186 -1.31 -3.03 -18.14
N LEU A 187 -0.23 -3.16 -18.90
CA LEU A 187 -0.27 -3.38 -20.35
C LEU A 187 -0.63 -4.84 -20.69
N GLY A 188 -0.15 -5.79 -19.87
CA GLY A 188 -0.36 -7.22 -20.12
C GLY A 188 -1.67 -7.82 -19.61
N ASN A 189 -2.59 -7.04 -19.03
CA ASN A 189 -3.80 -7.58 -18.39
C ASN A 189 -5.07 -7.20 -19.19
N GLU A 190 -5.68 -8.21 -19.81
CA GLU A 190 -6.89 -8.05 -20.63
C GLU A 190 -8.10 -7.58 -19.82
N ASN A 191 -8.31 -8.12 -18.61
CA ASN A 191 -9.38 -7.68 -17.72
C ASN A 191 -9.26 -6.20 -17.37
N VAL A 192 -8.04 -5.72 -17.11
CA VAL A 192 -7.77 -4.30 -16.83
C VAL A 192 -8.11 -3.43 -18.05
N ALA A 193 -7.79 -3.90 -19.26
CA ALA A 193 -8.14 -3.19 -20.49
C ALA A 193 -9.66 -3.10 -20.67
N ILE A 194 -10.40 -4.19 -20.42
CA ILE A 194 -11.86 -4.22 -20.46
C ILE A 194 -12.45 -3.26 -19.42
N ILE A 195 -11.98 -3.32 -18.16
CA ILE A 195 -12.47 -2.43 -17.09
C ILE A 195 -12.25 -0.96 -17.47
N LYS A 196 -11.05 -0.59 -17.94
CA LYS A 196 -10.75 0.81 -18.30
C LYS A 196 -11.55 1.29 -19.51
N LYS A 197 -11.59 0.51 -20.60
CA LYS A 197 -12.19 0.94 -21.88
C LYS A 197 -13.70 0.79 -21.92
N ASN A 198 -14.24 -0.27 -21.33
CA ASN A 198 -15.65 -0.62 -21.53
C ASN A 198 -16.51 -0.21 -20.32
N ILE A 199 -15.96 -0.30 -19.09
CA ILE A 199 -16.72 0.01 -17.87
C ILE A 199 -16.48 1.47 -17.45
N PHE A 200 -15.23 1.88 -17.23
CA PHE A 200 -14.93 3.19 -16.66
C PHE A 200 -15.16 4.35 -17.63
N ALA A 201 -15.00 4.11 -18.94
CA ALA A 201 -15.28 5.11 -19.97
C ALA A 201 -16.77 5.23 -20.32
N ASN A 202 -17.63 4.32 -19.84
CA ASN A 202 -19.05 4.33 -20.15
C ASN A 202 -19.74 5.55 -19.50
N LYS A 203 -20.58 6.23 -20.27
CA LYS A 203 -21.41 7.35 -19.79
C LYS A 203 -22.57 6.86 -18.93
N ASN A 204 -23.10 5.67 -19.20
CA ASN A 204 -24.15 5.06 -18.38
C ASN A 204 -23.52 4.35 -17.19
N ARG A 205 -23.64 4.96 -16.01
CA ARG A 205 -22.95 4.48 -14.80
C ARG A 205 -23.78 3.52 -13.96
N CYS A 206 -25.10 3.41 -14.21
CA CYS A 206 -26.03 2.67 -13.36
C CYS A 206 -25.74 1.15 -13.26
N ASN A 207 -24.90 0.60 -14.14
CA ASN A 207 -24.55 -0.82 -14.16
C ASN A 207 -23.08 -1.11 -13.81
N ILE A 208 -22.28 -0.10 -13.43
CA ILE A 208 -20.84 -0.27 -13.19
C ILE A 208 -20.57 -1.35 -12.15
N THR A 209 -21.28 -1.35 -11.03
CA THR A 209 -21.10 -2.38 -9.99
C THR A 209 -21.37 -3.79 -10.51
N ASN A 210 -22.41 -3.99 -11.32
CA ASN A 210 -22.76 -5.30 -11.88
C ASN A 210 -21.74 -5.76 -12.93
N GLU A 211 -21.30 -4.86 -13.80
CA GLU A 211 -20.28 -5.15 -14.82
C GLU A 211 -18.94 -5.49 -14.16
N LEU A 212 -18.52 -4.70 -13.16
CA LEU A 212 -17.33 -4.99 -12.37
C LEU A 212 -17.45 -6.33 -11.65
N PHE A 213 -18.60 -6.62 -11.03
CA PHE A 213 -18.81 -7.89 -10.36
C PHE A 213 -18.65 -9.07 -11.32
N ASN A 214 -19.14 -8.97 -12.55
CA ASN A 214 -19.02 -10.06 -13.53
C ASN A 214 -17.60 -10.35 -13.98
N ILE A 215 -16.72 -9.35 -14.02
CA ILE A 215 -15.30 -9.53 -14.36
C ILE A 215 -14.50 -10.01 -13.13
N LEU A 216 -14.85 -9.52 -11.95
CA LEU A 216 -14.09 -9.72 -10.72
C LEU A 216 -14.60 -10.88 -9.85
N LYS A 217 -15.67 -11.56 -10.28
CA LYS A 217 -16.21 -12.73 -9.59
C LYS A 217 -15.26 -13.91 -9.76
N PHE A 218 -15.04 -14.58 -8.63
CA PHE A 218 -14.34 -15.86 -8.45
C PHE A 218 -12.91 -15.92 -8.95
#